data_AF-A0A7V9D206-F1
#
_entry.id   AF-A0A7V9D206-F1
#
_cell.length_a   1.000
_cell.length_b   1.000
_cell.length_c   1.000
_cell.angle_alpha   90.00
_cell.angle_beta   90.00
_cell.angle_gamma   90.00
#
_symmetry.space_group_name_H-M   'P 1'
#
loop_
_entity.id
_entity.type
_entity.pdbx_description
1 polymer ?
#
loop_
_entity_poly.entity_id
_entity_poly.type
_entity_poly.pdbx_seq_one_letter_code
_entity_poly.pdbx_strand_id
1 'polypeptide(L)'
;ARTDADDAALVTISAQEWPDTALGCPQPGMMYQQVITPGYLVLLNARGKTYRVHTDTSGRAVVCENGADGPRAPEQAPLFTVTRSGGFAGLTSTLVVWRDGTSELHNDASSPKSVSNEKLRPGQLRQLKEALASREWKTLSTDEDQPHADGYQYNIVAGEVVLTTHDGADNPRILDVVLSLISGLWSNPTQTR
;
A
#
# COMPACT_ATOMS: atom_id res chain seq x y z
N ALA A 1 -33.65 -1.31 11.24
CA ALA A 1 -32.54 -2.26 11.32
C ALA A 1 -32.02 -2.51 9.91
N ARG A 2 -30.86 -1.96 9.57
CA ARG A 2 -30.20 -2.20 8.28
C ARG A 2 -28.80 -2.72 8.57
N THR A 3 -28.65 -4.03 8.36
CA THR A 3 -27.43 -4.80 8.07
C THR A 3 -26.20 -4.60 8.96
N ASP A 4 -25.98 -5.57 9.84
CA ASP A 4 -24.69 -6.03 10.37
C ASP A 4 -23.72 -6.48 9.24
N ALA A 5 -23.29 -5.54 8.41
CA ALA A 5 -22.26 -5.72 7.38
C ALA A 5 -20.90 -5.11 7.78
N ASP A 6 -20.76 -4.69 9.05
CA ASP A 6 -19.80 -3.68 9.51
C ASP A 6 -18.56 -4.23 10.22
N ASP A 7 -18.12 -5.44 9.90
CA ASP A 7 -16.91 -6.02 10.53
C ASP A 7 -15.73 -6.10 9.56
N ALA A 8 -15.75 -5.34 8.46
CA ALA A 8 -14.67 -5.27 7.50
C ALA A 8 -14.29 -3.80 7.21
N ALA A 9 -13.10 -3.40 7.65
CA ALA A 9 -12.53 -2.07 7.43
C ALA A 9 -11.50 -2.09 6.30
N LEU A 10 -11.55 -1.06 5.44
CA LEU A 10 -10.54 -0.87 4.40
C LEU A 10 -9.25 -0.33 5.03
N VAL A 11 -8.13 -1.03 4.81
CA VAL A 11 -6.81 -0.62 5.31
C VAL A 11 -6.03 0.14 4.22
N THR A 12 -5.95 -0.42 3.01
CA THR A 12 -5.26 0.23 1.88
C THR A 12 -5.82 -0.25 0.55
N ILE A 13 -5.69 0.59 -0.48
CA ILE A 13 -5.87 0.23 -1.88
C ILE A 13 -4.64 0.72 -2.64
N SER A 14 -3.96 -0.18 -3.32
CA SER A 14 -2.82 0.10 -4.19
C SER A 14 -3.12 -0.37 -5.60
N ALA A 15 -2.89 0.48 -6.60
CA ALA A 15 -2.82 0.01 -7.98
C ALA A 15 -1.67 -1.00 -8.12
N GLN A 16 -1.91 -2.07 -8.88
CA GLN A 16 -0.94 -3.12 -9.11
C GLN A 16 -1.15 -3.76 -10.49
N GLU A 17 -0.04 -4.16 -11.10
CA GLU A 17 -0.05 -4.98 -12.31
C GLU A 17 0.25 -6.44 -11.95
N TRP A 18 -0.60 -7.34 -12.44
CA TRP A 18 -0.45 -8.78 -12.24
C TRP A 18 0.17 -9.41 -13.48
N PRO A 19 1.11 -10.35 -13.34
CA PRO A 19 1.82 -10.94 -14.48
C PRO A 19 0.93 -11.87 -15.34
N ASP A 20 -0.19 -12.32 -14.79
CA ASP A 20 -1.11 -13.24 -15.43
C ASP A 20 -2.56 -13.06 -14.91
N THR A 21 -3.47 -13.80 -15.52
CA THR A 21 -4.88 -13.79 -15.13
C THR A 21 -5.16 -14.51 -13.81
N ALA A 22 -4.15 -15.04 -13.10
CA ALA A 22 -4.31 -15.59 -11.75
C ALA A 22 -4.34 -14.49 -10.68
N LEU A 23 -4.01 -13.24 -11.04
CA LEU A 23 -3.92 -12.10 -10.11
C LEU A 23 -2.98 -12.39 -8.93
N GLY A 24 -1.91 -13.18 -9.16
CA GLY A 24 -0.96 -13.57 -8.12
C GLY A 24 -1.43 -14.68 -7.17
N CYS A 25 -2.63 -15.23 -7.35
CA CYS A 25 -3.20 -16.32 -6.55
C CYS A 25 -3.46 -17.60 -7.39
N PRO A 26 -2.43 -18.24 -7.99
CA PRO A 26 -2.64 -19.40 -8.85
C PRO A 26 -3.11 -20.62 -8.05
N GLN A 27 -4.14 -21.31 -8.57
CA GLN A 27 -4.64 -22.55 -8.00
C GLN A 27 -3.89 -23.77 -8.60
N PRO A 28 -3.56 -24.79 -7.78
CA PRO A 28 -2.93 -26.02 -8.29
C PRO A 28 -3.74 -26.67 -9.41
N GLY A 29 -3.07 -27.07 -10.48
CA GLY A 29 -3.70 -27.75 -11.62
C GLY A 29 -4.42 -26.83 -12.63
N MET A 30 -4.43 -25.51 -12.39
CA MET A 30 -4.99 -24.52 -13.32
C MET A 30 -3.90 -23.92 -14.22
N MET A 31 -4.27 -23.56 -15.44
CA MET A 31 -3.43 -22.78 -16.36
C MET A 31 -3.97 -21.36 -16.48
N TYR A 32 -3.09 -20.38 -16.38
CA TYR A 32 -3.43 -18.96 -16.48
C TYR A 32 -2.73 -18.31 -17.68
N GLN A 33 -3.38 -17.31 -18.27
CA GLN A 33 -2.81 -16.59 -19.40
C GLN A 33 -1.74 -15.62 -18.88
N GLN A 34 -0.55 -15.67 -19.48
CA GLN A 34 0.60 -14.81 -19.16
C GLN A 34 0.43 -13.43 -19.81
N VAL A 35 -0.52 -12.65 -19.30
CA VAL A 35 -0.82 -11.30 -19.74
C VAL A 35 -0.80 -10.35 -18.55
N ILE A 36 -0.14 -9.21 -18.73
CA ILE A 36 -0.14 -8.15 -17.72
C ILE A 36 -1.57 -7.68 -17.51
N THR A 37 -2.10 -7.97 -16.34
CA THR A 37 -3.48 -7.68 -15.96
C THR A 37 -3.46 -6.55 -14.93
N PRO A 38 -3.89 -5.32 -15.27
CA PRO A 38 -3.94 -4.23 -14.30
C PRO A 38 -5.07 -4.44 -13.30
N GLY A 39 -4.89 -3.93 -12.08
CA GLY A 39 -5.92 -3.94 -11.06
C GLY A 39 -5.42 -3.39 -9.73
N TYR A 40 -5.89 -3.96 -8.62
CA TYR A 40 -5.61 -3.42 -7.28
C TYR A 40 -5.28 -4.50 -6.25
N LEU A 41 -4.31 -4.20 -5.38
CA LEU A 41 -4.15 -4.86 -4.09
C LEU A 41 -4.94 -4.08 -3.04
N VAL A 42 -5.91 -4.74 -2.43
CA VAL A 42 -6.76 -4.21 -1.38
C VAL A 42 -6.43 -4.95 -0.09
N LEU A 43 -6.10 -4.23 0.98
CA LEU A 43 -6.02 -4.81 2.32
C LEU A 43 -7.31 -4.51 3.07
N LEU A 44 -7.96 -5.56 3.56
CA LEU A 44 -9.17 -5.48 4.39
C LEU A 44 -8.86 -6.04 5.76
N ASN A 45 -9.10 -5.28 6.83
CA ASN A 45 -9.14 -5.84 8.17
C ASN A 45 -10.58 -6.32 8.43
N ALA A 46 -10.75 -7.58 8.75
CA ALA A 46 -12.02 -8.08 9.25
C ALA A 46 -11.80 -8.96 10.48
N ARG A 47 -12.55 -8.68 11.57
CA ARG A 47 -12.43 -9.40 12.85
C ARG A 47 -10.99 -9.48 13.38
N GLY A 48 -10.22 -8.40 13.26
CA GLY A 48 -8.82 -8.32 13.71
C GLY A 48 -7.84 -9.12 12.85
N LYS A 49 -8.25 -9.54 11.64
CA LYS A 49 -7.39 -10.21 10.67
C LYS A 49 -7.32 -9.41 9.38
N THR A 50 -6.11 -9.12 8.91
CA THR A 50 -5.88 -8.47 7.63
C THR A 50 -5.85 -9.49 6.49
N TYR A 51 -6.66 -9.25 5.46
CA TYR A 51 -6.81 -10.02 4.24
C TYR A 51 -6.24 -9.25 3.05
N ARG A 52 -5.47 -9.93 2.19
CA ARG A 52 -5.03 -9.40 0.89
C ARG A 52 -6.02 -9.83 -0.18
N VAL A 53 -6.66 -8.85 -0.81
CA VAL A 53 -7.61 -9.06 -1.91
C VAL A 53 -7.01 -8.47 -3.17
N HIS A 54 -6.82 -9.32 -4.18
CA HIS A 54 -6.25 -8.96 -5.47
C HIS A 54 -7.36 -8.83 -6.49
N THR A 55 -7.39 -7.72 -7.21
CA THR A 55 -8.46 -7.44 -8.18
C THR A 55 -7.89 -7.15 -9.55
N ASP A 56 -8.71 -7.34 -10.59
CA ASP A 56 -8.47 -6.74 -11.89
C ASP A 56 -9.40 -5.55 -12.15
N THR A 57 -9.11 -4.75 -13.17
CA THR A 57 -9.95 -3.61 -13.57
C THR A 57 -11.33 -4.00 -14.10
N SER A 58 -11.58 -5.29 -14.37
CA SER A 58 -12.90 -5.81 -14.77
C SER A 58 -13.82 -6.09 -13.58
N GLY A 59 -13.32 -5.97 -12.35
CA GLY A 59 -14.08 -6.14 -11.11
C GLY A 59 -14.00 -7.53 -10.51
N ARG A 60 -13.14 -8.42 -11.02
CA ARG A 60 -12.87 -9.70 -10.36
C ARG A 60 -11.99 -9.46 -9.13
N ALA A 61 -12.27 -10.18 -8.04
CA ALA A 61 -11.53 -10.10 -6.79
C ALA A 61 -11.20 -11.50 -6.25
N VAL A 62 -9.98 -11.71 -5.77
CA VAL A 62 -9.47 -12.98 -5.24
C VAL A 62 -8.77 -12.73 -3.92
N VAL A 63 -9.12 -13.49 -2.88
CA VAL A 63 -8.41 -13.47 -1.60
C VAL A 63 -7.32 -14.52 -1.63
N CYS A 64 -6.06 -14.11 -1.48
CA CYS A 64 -4.91 -15.02 -1.44
C CYS A 64 -4.79 -15.63 -0.02
N GLU A 65 -5.25 -16.87 0.19
CA GLU A 65 -5.32 -17.48 1.54
C GLU A 65 -3.96 -17.85 2.17
N ASN A 66 -2.87 -17.91 1.38
CA ASN A 66 -1.57 -18.42 1.85
C ASN A 66 -0.46 -17.38 2.02
N GLY A 67 -0.74 -16.07 1.92
CA GLY A 67 0.29 -15.01 2.07
C GLY A 67 1.38 -14.99 0.99
N ALA A 68 1.57 -16.10 0.27
CA ALA A 68 2.38 -16.19 -0.92
C ALA A 68 1.61 -15.55 -2.07
N ASP A 69 1.89 -14.28 -2.32
CA ASP A 69 2.00 -13.82 -3.69
C ASP A 69 2.80 -14.91 -4.44
N GLY A 70 2.16 -15.64 -5.36
CA GLY A 70 2.83 -16.67 -6.17
C GLY A 70 4.11 -16.11 -6.82
N PRO A 71 5.05 -16.95 -7.33
CA PRO A 71 6.35 -16.49 -7.79
C PRO A 71 6.22 -15.28 -8.71
N ARG A 72 6.44 -14.10 -8.13
CA ARG A 72 6.28 -12.81 -8.80
C ARG A 72 7.26 -12.78 -9.97
N ALA A 73 6.94 -12.03 -11.01
CA ALA A 73 7.97 -11.18 -11.60
C ALA A 73 8.20 -10.07 -10.58
N PRO A 74 9.25 -10.12 -9.74
CA PRO A 74 9.40 -9.20 -8.62
C PRO A 74 9.57 -7.75 -9.09
N GLU A 75 9.83 -7.55 -10.37
CA GLU A 75 10.02 -6.24 -11.00
C GLU A 75 8.75 -5.37 -11.02
N GLN A 76 7.56 -5.96 -11.11
CA GLN A 76 6.29 -5.24 -11.27
C GLN A 76 5.52 -5.02 -9.96
N ALA A 77 6.09 -5.44 -8.83
CA ALA A 77 5.49 -5.15 -7.52
C ALA A 77 6.03 -3.81 -6.99
N PRO A 78 5.18 -2.98 -6.35
CA PRO A 78 5.66 -1.78 -5.70
C PRO A 78 6.71 -2.15 -4.64
N LEU A 79 7.73 -1.30 -4.51
CA LEU A 79 8.71 -1.41 -3.45
C LEU A 79 8.07 -1.11 -2.09
N PHE A 80 7.16 -0.14 -2.09
CA PHE A 80 6.62 0.48 -0.89
C PHE A 80 5.32 1.21 -1.22
N THR A 81 4.27 1.01 -0.43
CA THR A 81 2.99 1.74 -0.55
C THR A 81 2.60 2.34 0.79
N VAL A 82 2.13 3.58 0.79
CA VAL A 82 1.58 4.24 1.99
C VAL A 82 0.24 4.87 1.66
N THR A 83 -0.79 4.52 2.42
CA THR A 83 -2.07 5.22 2.43
C THR A 83 -2.11 6.15 3.63
N ARG A 84 -2.34 7.44 3.38
CA ARG A 84 -2.57 8.46 4.40
C ARG A 84 -4.04 8.86 4.39
N SER A 85 -4.71 8.77 5.53
CA SER A 85 -6.13 9.13 5.72
C SER A 85 -6.28 10.11 6.89
N GLY A 86 -7.30 10.98 6.82
CA GLY A 86 -7.64 11.90 7.91
C GLY A 86 -7.39 13.38 7.60
N GLY A 87 -7.01 14.14 8.62
CA GLY A 87 -6.96 15.61 8.60
C GLY A 87 -8.34 16.27 8.44
N PHE A 88 -8.38 17.60 8.49
CA PHE A 88 -9.65 18.37 8.47
C PHE A 88 -10.53 18.14 7.23
N ALA A 89 -9.93 17.72 6.12
CA ALA A 89 -10.65 17.44 4.87
C ALA A 89 -11.09 15.98 4.74
N GLY A 90 -10.62 15.07 5.62
CA GLY A 90 -10.93 13.65 5.56
C GLY A 90 -10.48 12.96 4.28
N LEU A 91 -9.44 13.48 3.61
CA LEU A 91 -8.98 12.95 2.33
C LEU A 91 -8.14 11.69 2.55
N THR A 92 -8.29 10.73 1.63
CA THR A 92 -7.43 9.54 1.56
C THR A 92 -6.54 9.64 0.33
N SER A 93 -5.23 9.54 0.55
CA SER A 93 -4.21 9.55 -0.50
C SER A 93 -3.34 8.30 -0.39
N THR A 94 -3.07 7.63 -1.50
CA THR A 94 -2.12 6.51 -1.57
C THR A 94 -0.90 6.92 -2.38
N LEU A 95 0.27 6.83 -1.78
CA LEU A 95 1.57 6.96 -2.44
C LEU A 95 2.11 5.56 -2.74
N VAL A 96 2.34 5.26 -4.01
CA VAL A 96 3.00 4.03 -4.48
C VAL A 96 4.41 4.38 -4.90
N VAL A 97 5.41 3.64 -4.44
CA VAL A 97 6.81 3.77 -4.84
C VAL A 97 7.27 2.48 -5.49
N TRP A 98 7.69 2.57 -6.74
CA TRP A 98 8.20 1.47 -7.54
C TRP A 98 9.69 1.19 -7.29
N ARG A 99 10.15 0.02 -7.71
CA ARG A 99 11.53 -0.43 -7.49
C ARG A 99 12.58 0.39 -8.23
N ASP A 100 12.20 1.07 -9.30
CA ASP A 100 13.07 1.99 -10.04
C ASP A 100 13.09 3.41 -9.42
N GLY A 101 12.31 3.63 -8.36
CA GLY A 101 12.15 4.90 -7.66
C GLY A 101 11.09 5.83 -8.24
N THR A 102 10.39 5.43 -9.30
CA THR A 102 9.20 6.14 -9.76
C THR A 102 8.13 6.07 -8.67
N SER A 103 7.39 7.15 -8.48
CA SER A 103 6.31 7.22 -7.48
C SER A 103 5.05 7.79 -8.09
N GLU A 104 3.92 7.28 -7.62
CA GLU A 104 2.58 7.66 -8.06
C GLU A 104 1.76 8.06 -6.84
N LEU A 105 1.23 9.28 -6.85
CA LEU A 105 0.29 9.73 -5.82
C LEU A 105 -1.14 9.65 -6.36
N HIS A 106 -1.96 8.83 -5.70
CA HIS A 106 -3.37 8.63 -5.99
C HIS A 106 -4.21 9.30 -4.90
N ASN A 107 -5.07 10.24 -5.30
CA ASN A 107 -6.04 10.85 -4.39
C ASN A 107 -7.42 10.24 -4.65
N ASP A 108 -8.11 9.89 -3.57
CA ASP A 108 -9.46 9.30 -3.54
C ASP A 108 -9.57 7.86 -4.12
N ALA A 109 -10.24 6.98 -3.36
CA ALA A 109 -10.40 5.56 -3.66
C ALA A 109 -11.36 5.29 -4.84
N SER A 110 -12.20 6.26 -5.21
CA SER A 110 -13.27 6.08 -6.21
C SER A 110 -12.84 6.36 -7.65
N SER A 111 -11.69 7.00 -7.86
CA SER A 111 -11.08 7.22 -9.18
C SER A 111 -9.61 7.57 -9.01
N PRO A 112 -8.69 6.57 -9.01
CA PRO A 112 -7.26 6.83 -8.90
C PRO A 112 -6.79 7.53 -10.18
N LYS A 113 -6.91 8.86 -10.20
CA LYS A 113 -6.17 9.69 -11.16
C LYS A 113 -4.80 9.88 -10.55
N SER A 114 -3.74 9.39 -11.21
CA SER A 114 -2.36 9.73 -10.86
C SER A 114 -2.20 11.25 -10.91
N VAL A 115 -2.01 11.85 -9.73
CA VAL A 115 -1.97 13.30 -9.57
C VAL A 115 -0.55 13.82 -9.73
N SER A 116 0.46 12.99 -9.46
CA SER A 116 1.87 13.30 -9.69
C SER A 116 2.70 12.03 -9.96
N ASN A 117 3.66 12.17 -10.86
CA ASN A 117 4.71 11.18 -11.12
C ASN A 117 6.06 11.80 -10.75
N GLU A 118 6.45 11.65 -9.50
CA GLU A 118 7.77 12.08 -9.04
C GLU A 118 8.73 10.90 -8.97
N LYS A 119 10.03 11.15 -9.03
CA LYS A 119 11.04 10.11 -8.90
C LYS A 119 11.93 10.39 -7.70
N LEU A 120 12.08 9.40 -6.82
CA LEU A 120 13.01 9.50 -5.70
C LEU A 120 14.43 9.75 -6.22
N ARG A 121 15.18 10.60 -5.53
CA ARG A 121 16.60 10.78 -5.84
C ARG A 121 17.34 9.46 -5.64
N PRO A 122 18.39 9.14 -6.42
CA PRO A 122 19.10 7.87 -6.32
C PRO A 122 19.60 7.53 -4.90
N GLY A 123 20.03 8.54 -4.14
CA GLY A 123 20.43 8.37 -2.74
C GLY A 123 19.28 8.00 -1.81
N GLN A 124 18.11 8.63 -1.98
CA GLN A 124 16.90 8.31 -1.22
C GLN A 124 16.40 6.90 -1.55
N LEU A 125 16.37 6.53 -2.83
CA LEU A 125 15.95 5.19 -3.26
C LEU A 125 16.85 4.10 -2.67
N ARG A 126 18.17 4.32 -2.65
CA ARG A 126 19.11 3.37 -2.04
C ARG A 126 18.86 3.21 -0.54
N GLN A 127 18.74 4.32 0.19
CA GLN A 127 18.47 4.30 1.64
C GLN A 127 17.12 3.63 1.96
N LEU A 128 16.08 3.90 1.14
CA LEU A 128 14.78 3.25 1.30
C LEU A 128 14.90 1.74 1.11
N LYS A 129 15.57 1.28 0.03
CA LYS A 129 15.78 -0.16 -0.21
C LYS A 129 16.56 -0.83 0.93
N GLU A 130 17.59 -0.18 1.45
CA GLU A 130 18.39 -0.69 2.58
C GLU A 130 17.54 -0.78 3.86
N ALA A 131 16.74 0.24 4.16
CA ALA A 131 15.84 0.27 5.31
C ALA A 131 14.81 -0.87 5.26
N LEU A 132 14.11 -1.03 4.13
CA LEU A 132 13.09 -2.08 3.94
C LEU A 132 13.69 -3.50 3.92
N ALA A 133 14.96 -3.65 3.55
CA ALA A 133 15.65 -4.93 3.57
C ALA A 133 16.17 -5.32 4.97
N SER A 134 16.25 -4.36 5.90
CA SER A 134 16.80 -4.55 7.24
C SER A 134 15.99 -5.57 8.06
N ARG A 135 16.67 -6.22 9.02
CA ARG A 135 15.98 -7.10 9.97
C ARG A 135 15.01 -6.31 10.85
N GLU A 136 15.40 -5.11 11.26
CA GLU A 136 14.61 -4.21 12.08
C GLU A 136 13.23 -3.97 11.44
N TRP A 137 13.21 -3.61 10.15
CA TRP A 137 11.97 -3.45 9.38
C TRP A 137 11.11 -4.71 9.35
N LYS A 138 11.72 -5.86 9.03
CA LYS A 138 11.02 -7.15 8.88
C LYS A 138 10.39 -7.66 10.17
N THR A 139 10.85 -7.19 11.32
CA THR A 139 10.32 -7.55 12.64
C THR A 139 9.38 -6.50 13.21
N LEU A 140 9.11 -5.42 12.48
CA LEU A 140 8.16 -4.41 12.94
C LEU A 140 6.75 -4.99 13.00
N SER A 141 6.09 -4.68 14.11
CA SER A 141 4.64 -4.70 14.26
C SER A 141 4.27 -3.40 14.95
N THR A 142 3.23 -2.73 14.49
CA THR A 142 2.64 -1.61 15.22
C THR A 142 1.29 -2.05 15.79
N ASP A 143 0.93 -1.49 16.95
CA ASP A 143 -0.35 -1.77 17.59
C ASP A 143 -1.52 -1.21 16.77
N GLU A 144 -2.67 -1.88 16.90
CA GLU A 144 -3.91 -1.48 16.26
C GLU A 144 -4.44 -0.16 16.83
N ASP A 145 -5.00 0.62 15.91
CA ASP A 145 -5.39 2.01 15.96
C ASP A 145 -6.34 2.40 17.12
N GLN A 146 -6.11 3.56 17.74
CA GLN A 146 -7.18 4.36 18.35
C GLN A 146 -7.42 5.58 17.47
N PRO A 147 -8.68 5.96 17.19
CA PRO A 147 -8.97 7.15 16.41
C PRO A 147 -8.46 8.39 17.16
N HIS A 148 -7.51 9.09 16.56
CA HIS A 148 -7.02 10.38 17.04
C HIS A 148 -7.79 11.51 16.37
N ALA A 149 -8.25 12.48 17.16
CA ALA A 149 -8.82 13.71 16.59
C ALA A 149 -7.72 14.46 15.81
N ASP A 150 -8.12 15.13 14.72
CA ASP A 150 -7.33 16.05 13.88
C ASP A 150 -6.02 15.59 13.21
N GLY A 151 -5.49 14.41 13.53
CA GLY A 151 -4.26 13.85 12.94
C GLY A 151 -4.44 13.08 11.62
N TYR A 152 -3.32 12.75 10.97
CA TYR A 152 -3.28 11.75 9.90
C TYR A 152 -2.94 10.36 10.43
N GLN A 153 -3.58 9.37 9.84
CA GLN A 153 -3.25 7.96 9.99
C GLN A 153 -2.56 7.47 8.72
N TYR A 154 -1.63 6.55 8.87
CA TYR A 154 -0.79 5.99 7.81
C TYR A 154 -0.85 4.46 7.86
N ASN A 155 -1.27 3.86 6.75
CA ASN A 155 -1.19 2.42 6.52
C ASN A 155 -0.09 2.14 5.49
N ILE A 156 0.90 1.34 5.87
CA ILE A 156 2.15 1.13 5.14
C ILE A 156 2.26 -0.33 4.76
N VAL A 157 2.59 -0.60 3.49
CA VAL A 157 2.81 -1.95 2.96
C VAL A 157 4.17 -2.01 2.27
N ALA A 158 5.02 -2.94 2.72
CA ALA A 158 6.31 -3.19 2.11
C ALA A 158 6.66 -4.69 2.16
N GLY A 159 6.47 -5.39 1.04
CA GLY A 159 6.61 -6.84 1.00
C GLY A 159 5.53 -7.53 1.85
N GLU A 160 5.94 -8.23 2.91
CA GLU A 160 5.02 -8.89 3.86
C GLU A 160 4.68 -7.99 5.06
N VAL A 161 5.46 -6.94 5.30
CA VAL A 161 5.26 -6.02 6.42
C VAL A 161 4.08 -5.10 6.13
N VAL A 162 3.12 -5.08 7.04
CA VAL A 162 1.96 -4.17 7.05
C VAL A 162 1.98 -3.44 8.39
N LEU A 163 2.02 -2.11 8.37
CA LEU A 163 2.09 -1.28 9.58
C LEU A 163 1.03 -0.19 9.53
N THR A 164 0.49 0.13 10.70
CA THR A 164 -0.37 1.30 10.92
C THR A 164 0.31 2.25 11.91
N THR A 165 0.38 3.53 11.60
CA THR A 165 0.87 4.58 12.51
C THR A 165 0.06 5.86 12.31
N HIS A 166 0.30 6.88 13.13
CA HIS A 166 -0.38 8.17 13.07
C HIS A 166 0.57 9.31 13.46
N ASP A 167 0.16 10.54 13.17
CA ASP A 167 0.88 11.73 13.61
C ASP A 167 0.98 11.80 15.14
N GLY A 168 2.20 11.85 15.68
CA GLY A 168 2.44 11.89 17.13
C GLY A 168 2.63 10.52 17.78
N ALA A 169 2.58 9.43 17.01
CA ALA A 169 2.96 8.10 17.48
C ALA A 169 4.45 8.04 17.87
N ASP A 170 4.78 7.26 18.90
CA ASP A 170 6.16 6.91 19.25
C ASP A 170 6.68 5.83 18.29
N ASN A 171 7.12 6.26 17.12
CA ASN A 171 7.55 5.36 16.05
C ASN A 171 8.96 4.80 16.29
N PRO A 172 9.22 3.53 15.93
CA PRO A 172 10.58 3.03 15.82
C PRO A 172 11.41 3.85 14.84
N ARG A 173 12.70 4.06 15.14
CA ARG A 173 13.59 4.92 14.33
C ARG A 173 13.62 4.55 12.85
N ILE A 174 13.60 3.26 12.52
CA ILE A 174 13.61 2.81 11.13
C ILE A 174 12.35 3.26 10.37
N LEU A 175 11.20 3.36 11.05
CA LEU A 175 9.95 3.84 10.48
C LEU A 175 10.03 5.34 10.21
N ASP A 176 10.55 6.12 11.16
CA ASP A 176 10.79 7.56 10.97
C ASP A 176 11.73 7.84 9.80
N VAL A 177 12.81 7.05 9.66
CA VAL A 177 13.72 7.15 8.52
C VAL A 177 12.97 6.94 7.21
N VAL A 178 12.17 5.88 7.10
CA VAL A 178 11.39 5.58 5.89
C VAL A 178 10.39 6.70 5.57
N LEU A 179 9.64 7.17 6.56
CA LEU A 179 8.68 8.27 6.37
C LEU A 179 9.37 9.58 5.97
N SER A 180 10.54 9.87 6.54
CA SER A 180 11.31 11.07 6.18
C SER A 180 11.80 11.05 4.73
N LEU A 181 12.18 9.89 4.21
CA LEU A 181 12.70 9.71 2.85
C LEU A 181 11.65 10.00 1.78
N ILE A 182 10.37 9.74 2.08
CA ILE A 182 9.24 9.94 1.15
C ILE A 182 8.45 11.22 1.42
N SER A 183 8.75 11.96 2.49
CA SER A 183 8.01 13.16 2.90
C SER A 183 7.76 14.18 1.79
N GLY A 184 8.75 14.39 0.91
CA GLY A 184 8.63 15.32 -0.22
C GLY A 184 7.61 14.92 -1.29
N LEU A 185 7.28 13.62 -1.40
CA LEU A 185 6.42 13.07 -2.46
C LEU A 185 4.93 13.30 -2.20
N TRP A 186 4.56 13.71 -0.98
CA TRP A 186 3.17 14.03 -0.62
C TRP A 186 2.70 15.39 -1.12
N SER A 187 3.63 16.22 -1.62
CA SER A 187 3.31 17.57 -2.10
C SER A 187 2.79 17.49 -3.52
N ASN A 188 1.62 18.07 -3.76
CA ASN A 188 1.14 18.30 -5.12
C ASN A 188 1.85 19.57 -5.65
N PRO A 189 2.66 19.50 -6.72
CA PRO A 189 3.37 20.68 -7.24
C PRO A 189 2.42 21.80 -7.74
N THR A 190 1.12 21.51 -7.88
CA THR A 190 0.10 22.51 -8.22
C THR A 190 -0.38 23.36 -7.02
N GLN A 191 0.12 23.11 -5.80
CA GLN A 191 -0.29 23.84 -4.59
C GLN A 191 0.76 24.84 -4.07
N THR A 192 1.66 25.32 -4.93
CA THR A 192 2.39 26.58 -4.71
C THR A 192 1.72 27.70 -5.49
N ARG A 193 0.96 28.54 -4.79
CA ARG A 193 0.55 29.86 -5.27
C ARG A 193 1.18 30.94 -4.41
#